data_AF-O22410-F1
#
_entry.id   AF-O22410-F1
#
_cell.length_a   1.000
_cell.length_b   1.000
_cell.length_c   1.000
_cell.angle_alpha   90.00
_cell.angle_beta   90.00
_cell.angle_gamma   90.00
#
_symmetry.space_group_name_H-M   'P 1'
#
loop_
_entity.id
_entity.type
_entity.pdbx_description
1 polymer ?
#
loop_
_entity_poly.entity_id
_entity_poly.type
_entity_poly.pdbx_seq_one_letter_code
_entity_poly.pdbx_strand_id
1 'polypeptide(L)'
;FDPDNLPSSLLPQYNHPQILHPTAAAININETIWDAYVNQLLPLFTTEGDDGNYVPTATSDLQCLQAISRRIHYGKFVAEAK
;
A
#
# COMPACT_ATOMS: atom_id res chain seq x y z
N PHE A 1 5.55 2.11 -1.71
CA PHE A 1 6.05 1.36 -2.87
C PHE A 1 7.05 2.15 -3.70
N ASP A 2 7.25 3.46 -3.47
CA ASP A 2 8.51 4.18 -3.77
C ASP A 2 8.43 5.60 -3.14
N PRO A 3 8.76 5.77 -1.85
CA PRO A 3 8.58 7.05 -1.17
C PRO A 3 9.60 8.11 -1.60
N ASP A 4 10.78 7.70 -2.06
CA ASP A 4 11.89 8.60 -2.38
C ASP A 4 11.67 9.36 -3.68
N ASN A 5 10.80 8.84 -4.55
CA ASN A 5 10.46 9.44 -5.84
C ASN A 5 9.14 10.24 -5.84
N LEU A 6 8.63 10.63 -4.67
CA LEU A 6 7.43 11.45 -4.57
C LEU A 6 7.72 12.93 -4.84
N PRO A 7 6.99 13.60 -5.74
CA PRO A 7 7.10 15.04 -5.91
C PRO A 7 6.56 15.80 -4.69
N SER A 8 7.05 17.02 -4.49
CA SER A 8 6.48 17.92 -3.49
C SER A 8 4.99 18.18 -3.74
N SER A 9 4.20 18.21 -2.66
CA SER A 9 2.76 18.53 -2.76
C SER A 9 2.54 19.92 -3.36
N LEU A 10 1.70 19.98 -4.39
CA LEU A 10 1.22 21.25 -4.96
C LEU A 10 0.07 21.87 -4.13
N LEU A 11 -0.55 21.06 -3.26
CA LEU A 11 -1.65 21.47 -2.41
C LEU A 11 -1.13 21.93 -1.04
N PRO A 12 -1.80 22.90 -0.40
CA PRO A 12 -1.47 23.31 0.96
C PRO A 12 -1.60 22.13 1.92
N GLN A 13 -0.74 22.09 2.93
CA GLN A 13 -0.79 21.05 3.96
C GLN A 13 -2.11 21.15 4.73
N TYR A 14 -2.78 20.01 4.86
CA TYR A 14 -3.96 19.88 5.70
C TYR A 14 -3.54 19.48 7.12
N ASN A 15 -4.05 20.19 8.13
CA ASN A 15 -3.78 19.89 9.53
C ASN A 15 -4.61 18.66 9.96
N HIS A 16 -4.05 17.47 9.73
CA HIS A 16 -4.61 16.23 10.25
C HIS A 16 -4.48 16.18 11.78
N PRO A 17 -5.50 15.70 12.51
CA PRO A 17 -5.40 15.52 13.95
C PRO A 17 -4.31 14.48 14.25
N GLN A 18 -3.43 14.80 15.20
CA GLN A 18 -2.38 13.88 15.66
C GLN A 18 -2.98 12.85 16.61
N ILE A 19 -3.55 11.79 16.02
CA ILE A 19 -4.19 10.70 16.78
C ILE A 19 -3.17 9.63 17.16
N LEU A 20 -2.24 9.31 16.24
CA LEU A 20 -1.23 8.27 16.45
C LEU A 20 0.00 8.82 17.16
N HIS A 21 0.66 7.96 17.95
CA HIS A 21 2.00 8.25 18.48
C HIS A 21 2.98 8.62 17.35
N PRO A 22 3.89 9.61 17.52
CA PRO A 22 4.80 10.07 16.46
C PRO A 22 5.60 8.97 15.75
N THR A 23 6.01 7.93 16.48
CA THR A 23 6.74 6.77 15.93
C THR A 23 5.95 6.04 14.83
N ALA A 24 4.63 6.12 14.85
CA ALA A 24 3.78 5.50 13.83
C ALA A 24 4.04 6.06 12.42
N ALA A 25 4.56 7.28 12.30
CA ALA A 25 4.92 7.89 11.02
C ALA A 25 6.12 7.20 10.34
N ALA A 26 7.05 6.64 11.13
CA ALA A 26 8.24 5.97 10.60
C ALA A 26 7.97 4.51 10.14
N ILE A 27 6.84 3.93 10.53
CA ILE A 27 6.52 2.54 10.22
C ILE A 27 5.96 2.45 8.79
N ASN A 28 6.68 1.76 7.91
CA ASN A 28 6.23 1.47 6.55
C ASN A 28 6.72 0.07 6.14
N ILE A 29 5.79 -0.86 5.95
CA ILE A 29 6.09 -2.27 5.59
C ILE A 29 5.66 -2.60 4.16
N ASN A 30 5.59 -1.58 3.29
CA ASN A 30 5.14 -1.78 1.91
C ASN A 30 6.04 -2.75 1.12
N GLU A 31 7.33 -2.85 1.41
CA GLU A 31 8.20 -3.85 0.75
C GLU A 31 7.73 -5.28 1.06
N THR A 32 7.38 -5.57 2.31
CA THR A 32 6.82 -6.87 2.70
C THR A 32 5.45 -7.11 2.05
N ILE A 33 4.61 -6.07 1.95
CA ILE A 33 3.30 -6.17 1.28
C ILE A 33 3.47 -6.45 -0.21
N TRP A 34 4.47 -5.83 -0.85
CA TRP A 34 4.77 -6.05 -2.26
C TRP A 34 5.13 -7.52 -2.50
N ASP A 35 6.09 -8.03 -1.73
CA ASP A 35 6.52 -9.42 -1.82
C ASP A 35 5.35 -10.39 -1.58
N ALA A 36 4.57 -10.16 -0.53
CA ALA A 36 3.40 -10.98 -0.23
C ALA A 36 2.35 -10.93 -1.35
N TYR A 37 2.12 -9.76 -1.97
CA TYR A 37 1.18 -9.65 -3.08
C TYR A 37 1.67 -10.40 -4.32
N VAL A 38 2.87 -10.05 -4.81
CA VAL A 38 3.38 -10.54 -6.11
C VAL A 38 3.77 -12.01 -6.04
N ASN A 39 4.48 -12.42 -5.00
CA ASN A 39 5.12 -13.74 -4.95
C ASN A 39 4.26 -14.80 -4.26
N GLN A 40 3.28 -14.39 -3.43
CA GLN A 40 2.49 -15.32 -2.64
C GLN A 40 1.00 -15.26 -2.95
N LEU A 41 0.40 -14.08 -3.02
CA LEU A 41 -1.04 -13.93 -3.17
C LEU A 41 -1.49 -14.05 -4.63
N LEU A 42 -0.84 -13.31 -5.54
CA LEU A 42 -1.22 -13.22 -6.95
C LEU A 42 -1.36 -14.60 -7.61
N PRO A 43 -0.42 -15.55 -7.47
CA PRO A 43 -0.55 -16.87 -8.10
C PRO A 43 -1.69 -17.74 -7.55
N LEU A 44 -2.28 -17.40 -6.40
CA LEU A 44 -3.36 -18.17 -5.80
C LEU A 44 -4.73 -17.89 -6.43
N PHE A 45 -4.88 -16.76 -7.14
CA PHE A 45 -6.16 -16.34 -7.70
C PHE A 45 -6.08 -15.91 -9.18
N THR A 46 -4.89 -15.92 -9.78
CA THR A 46 -4.72 -15.75 -11.23
C THR A 46 -4.48 -17.10 -11.90
N THR A 47 -4.80 -17.17 -13.21
CA THR A 47 -4.48 -18.34 -14.03
C THR A 47 -3.10 -18.14 -14.66
N GLU A 48 -2.28 -19.19 -14.69
CA GLU A 48 -1.00 -19.16 -15.41
C GLU A 48 -1.23 -18.92 -16.91
N GLY A 49 -0.44 -18.03 -17.50
CA GLY A 49 -0.50 -17.71 -18.92
C GLY A 49 -0.20 -16.24 -19.21
N ASP A 50 -0.37 -15.86 -20.46
CA ASP A 50 -0.26 -14.48 -20.94
C ASP A 50 -1.41 -14.19 -21.90
N ASP A 51 -2.31 -13.31 -21.50
CA ASP A 51 -3.47 -12.88 -22.28
C ASP A 51 -3.25 -11.52 -22.98
N GLY A 52 -2.07 -10.92 -22.85
CA GLY A 52 -1.72 -9.62 -23.41
C GLY A 52 -2.33 -8.40 -22.71
N ASN A 53 -3.11 -8.59 -21.63
CA ASN A 53 -3.86 -7.51 -20.98
C ASN A 53 -3.02 -6.75 -19.93
N TYR A 54 -1.80 -6.36 -20.26
CA TYR A 54 -0.84 -5.80 -19.28
C TYR A 54 -1.30 -4.50 -18.62
N VAL A 55 -1.93 -3.59 -19.37
CA VAL A 55 -2.40 -2.28 -18.86
C VAL A 55 -3.49 -2.43 -17.79
N PRO A 56 -4.61 -3.14 -18.06
CA PRO A 56 -5.63 -3.37 -17.03
C PRO A 56 -5.12 -4.24 -15.87
N THR A 57 -4.21 -5.20 -16.12
CA THR A 57 -3.56 -5.97 -15.06
C THR A 57 -2.77 -5.08 -14.10
N ALA A 58 -1.84 -4.27 -14.62
CA ALA A 58 -1.04 -3.35 -13.80
C ALA A 58 -1.90 -2.32 -13.04
N THR A 59 -3.00 -1.86 -13.65
CA THR A 59 -3.95 -0.96 -12.99
C THR A 59 -4.66 -1.65 -11.82
N SER A 60 -5.09 -2.90 -12.02
CA SER A 60 -5.75 -3.71 -10.99
C SER A 60 -4.78 -4.04 -9.85
N ASP A 61 -3.53 -4.38 -10.18
CA ASP A 61 -2.48 -4.65 -9.20
C ASP A 61 -2.21 -3.43 -8.32
N LEU A 62 -2.11 -2.24 -8.93
CA LEU A 62 -1.93 -1.00 -8.18
C LEU A 62 -3.08 -0.74 -7.20
N GLN A 63 -4.33 -0.99 -7.62
CA GLN A 63 -5.50 -0.86 -6.75
C GLN A 63 -5.47 -1.85 -5.59
N CYS A 64 -5.12 -3.12 -5.86
CA CYS A 64 -4.94 -4.15 -4.84
C CYS A 64 -3.87 -3.76 -3.82
N LEU A 65 -2.68 -3.39 -4.28
CA LEU A 65 -1.56 -2.98 -3.42
C LEU A 65 -1.91 -1.79 -2.55
N GLN A 66 -2.59 -0.76 -3.10
CA GLN A 66 -3.04 0.41 -2.34
C GLN A 66 -4.09 0.03 -1.27
N ALA A 67 -5.04 -0.85 -1.61
CA ALA A 67 -6.08 -1.31 -0.69
C ALA A 67 -5.49 -2.13 0.46
N ILE A 68 -4.63 -3.10 0.15
CA ILE A 68 -3.94 -3.96 1.11
C ILE A 68 -3.05 -3.10 2.03
N SER A 69 -2.24 -2.21 1.46
CA SER A 69 -1.37 -1.31 2.22
C SER A 69 -2.16 -0.47 3.21
N ARG A 70 -3.26 0.15 2.76
CA ARG A 70 -4.14 0.92 3.64
C ARG A 70 -4.69 0.06 4.77
N ARG A 71 -5.22 -1.12 4.46
CA ARG A 71 -5.87 -2.00 5.44
C ARG A 71 -4.90 -2.51 6.50
N ILE A 72 -3.68 -2.88 6.10
CA ILE A 72 -2.64 -3.40 6.99
C ILE A 72 -2.09 -2.27 7.87
N HIS A 73 -1.71 -1.13 7.29
CA HIS A 73 -1.18 0.00 8.06
C HIS A 73 -2.23 0.62 8.99
N TYR A 74 -3.53 0.42 8.73
CA TYR A 74 -4.59 0.79 9.67
C TYR A 74 -4.47 0.07 11.02
N GLY A 75 -3.70 -1.03 11.10
CA GLY A 75 -3.31 -1.66 12.36
C GLY A 75 -2.68 -0.70 13.37
N LYS A 76 -2.07 0.41 12.92
CA LYS A 76 -1.58 1.49 13.80
C LYS A 76 -2.70 2.11 14.64
N PHE A 77 -3.85 2.40 14.03
CA PHE A 77 -5.02 2.93 14.74
C PHE A 77 -5.64 1.88 15.66
N VAL A 78 -5.64 0.61 15.23
CA VAL A 78 -6.12 -0.50 16.07
C VAL A 78 -5.25 -0.68 17.32
N ALA A 79 -3.93 -0.50 17.18
CA ALA A 79 -2.99 -0.57 18.30
C ALA A 79 -3.10 0.64 19.23
N GLU A 80 -3.30 1.85 18.70
CA GLU A 80 -3.50 3.07 19.51
C GLU A 80 -4.79 3.01 20.34
N ALA A 81 -5.83 2.35 19.83
CA ALA A 81 -7.13 2.26 20.49
C ALA A 81 -7.23 1.17 21.58
N LYS A 82 -6.24 0.27 21.68
CA LYS A 82 -6.24 -0.88 22.59
C LYS A 82 -5.23 -0.71 23.72
#